data_AF-A0A1W9PTK1-F1
#
_entry.id   AF-A0A1W9PTK1-F1
#
_cell.length_a   1.000
_cell.length_b   1.000
_cell.length_c   1.000
_cell.angle_alpha   90.00
_cell.angle_beta   90.00
_cell.angle_gamma   90.00
#
_symmetry.space_group_name_H-M   'P 1'
#
loop_
_entity.id
_entity.type
_entity.pdbx_description
1 polymer ?
#
loop_
_entity_poly.entity_id
_entity_poly.type
_entity_poly.pdbx_seq_one_letter_code
_entity_poly.pdbx_strand_id
1 'polypeptide(L)'
;MDRWSSDVSNAGLIQVTVSGGITYDRLVSLKDAVRGQVTGVKNIYQRTFDGRQAVLDIEFAGGSAQQFADSLSRISFNGFSVTVTGVTQNSVSLEMSGQPASY
;
A
#
# COMPACT_ATOMS: atom_id res chain seq x y z
N MET A 1 -13.70 -1.44 29.37
CA MET A 1 -13.83 -2.71 28.63
C MET A 1 -13.15 -2.44 27.32
N ASP A 2 -11.83 -2.64 27.25
CA ASP A 2 -11.04 -2.26 26.07
C ASP A 2 -9.93 -3.30 25.94
N ARG A 3 -10.30 -4.50 25.48
CA ARG A 3 -9.33 -5.48 25.01
C ARG A 3 -8.97 -5.09 23.59
N TRP A 4 -7.99 -4.23 23.44
CA TRP A 4 -7.33 -4.02 22.16
C TRP A 4 -5.91 -4.59 22.23
N SER A 5 -5.64 -5.44 21.23
CA SER A 5 -4.34 -5.91 20.78
C SER A 5 -3.64 -6.95 21.65
N SER A 6 -4.28 -8.11 21.77
CA SER A 6 -3.58 -9.38 21.93
C SER A 6 -2.70 -9.68 20.71
N ASP A 7 -1.45 -10.01 20.97
CA ASP A 7 -0.54 -10.76 20.11
C ASP A 7 -0.48 -10.35 18.62
N VAL A 8 0.49 -9.50 18.31
CA VAL A 8 1.05 -9.43 16.96
C VAL A 8 2.52 -9.82 17.06
N SER A 9 2.82 -10.98 16.49
CA SER A 9 4.15 -11.55 16.35
C SER A 9 5.04 -10.65 15.48
N ASN A 10 5.55 -9.54 16.03
CA ASN A 10 6.63 -8.69 15.50
C ASN A 10 6.50 -8.15 14.05
N ALA A 11 5.37 -8.36 13.36
CA ALA A 11 5.05 -7.83 12.03
C ALA A 11 3.60 -7.35 12.01
N GLY A 12 3.40 -6.05 11.83
CA GLY A 12 2.08 -5.42 11.85
C GLY A 12 1.36 -5.60 10.52
N LEU A 13 0.03 -5.78 10.57
CA LEU A 13 -0.82 -5.70 9.39
C LEU A 13 -1.16 -4.23 9.12
N ILE A 14 -0.77 -3.72 7.96
CA ILE A 14 -1.08 -2.36 7.50
C ILE A 14 -2.15 -2.45 6.43
N GLN A 15 -3.28 -1.79 6.65
CA GLN A 15 -4.32 -1.69 5.63
C GLN A 15 -3.96 -0.58 4.65
N VAL A 16 -3.82 -0.91 3.37
CA VAL A 16 -3.58 0.03 2.29
C VAL A 16 -4.82 0.16 1.44
N THR A 17 -5.37 1.37 1.38
CA THR A 17 -6.47 1.70 0.49
C THR A 17 -5.92 2.46 -0.70
N VAL A 18 -6.13 1.93 -1.90
CA VAL A 18 -5.72 2.58 -3.14
C VAL A 18 -6.97 3.01 -3.88
N SER A 19 -7.04 4.26 -4.32
CA SER A 19 -8.16 4.82 -5.08
C SER A 19 -7.68 5.63 -6.29
N GLY A 20 -8.58 5.89 -7.24
CA GLY A 20 -8.29 6.72 -8.42
C GLY A 20 -7.50 5.96 -9.48
N GLY A 21 -7.85 6.14 -10.76
CA GLY A 21 -7.08 5.63 -11.91
C GLY A 21 -6.68 4.15 -11.89
N ILE A 22 -7.33 3.34 -11.03
CA ILE A 22 -6.93 1.97 -10.75
C ILE A 22 -7.40 1.07 -11.88
N THR A 23 -6.48 0.25 -12.35
CA THR A 23 -6.75 -0.90 -13.20
C THR A 23 -6.11 -2.12 -12.55
N TYR A 24 -6.57 -3.31 -12.95
CA TYR A 24 -6.03 -4.53 -12.36
C TYR A 24 -4.53 -4.71 -12.68
N ASP A 25 -4.08 -4.32 -13.87
CA ASP A 25 -2.66 -4.38 -14.25
C ASP A 25 -1.78 -3.46 -13.38
N ARG A 26 -2.27 -2.25 -13.07
CA ARG A 26 -1.57 -1.31 -12.19
C ARG A 26 -1.57 -1.80 -10.75
N LEU A 27 -2.66 -2.43 -10.29
CA LEU A 27 -2.70 -3.06 -8.97
C LEU A 27 -1.66 -4.19 -8.86
N VAL A 28 -1.55 -5.03 -9.89
CA VAL A 28 -0.52 -6.08 -9.94
C VAL A 28 0.88 -5.48 -9.92
N SER A 29 1.12 -4.44 -10.72
CA SER A 29 2.41 -3.73 -10.77
C SER A 29 2.75 -3.06 -9.44
N LEU A 30 1.77 -2.46 -8.76
CA LEU A 30 1.91 -1.90 -7.41
C LEU A 30 2.33 -2.99 -6.43
N LYS A 31 1.63 -4.13 -6.42
CA LYS A 31 1.96 -5.25 -5.52
C LYS A 31 3.37 -5.77 -5.76
N ASP A 32 3.78 -5.91 -7.02
CA ASP A 32 5.12 -6.37 -7.38
C ASP A 32 6.20 -5.38 -6.91
N ALA A 33 6.02 -4.09 -7.24
CA ALA A 33 6.94 -3.04 -6.81
C ALA A 33 7.04 -2.93 -5.29
N VAL A 34 5.93 -3.08 -4.56
CA VAL A 34 5.94 -3.08 -3.09
C VAL A 34 6.72 -4.27 -2.53
N ARG A 35 6.54 -5.48 -3.09
CA ARG A 35 7.29 -6.66 -2.65
C ARG A 35 8.78 -6.57 -2.98
N GLY A 36 9.12 -5.98 -4.12
CA GLY A 36 10.51 -5.89 -4.59
C GLY A 36 11.31 -4.73 -3.99
N GLN A 37 10.65 -3.60 -3.71
CA GLN A 37 11.34 -2.35 -3.34
C GLN A 37 11.10 -1.93 -1.89
N VAL A 38 10.00 -2.34 -1.25
CA VAL A 38 9.78 -2.06 0.18
C VAL A 38 10.39 -3.18 1.02
N THR A 39 11.53 -2.89 1.63
CA THR A 39 12.18 -3.82 2.57
C THR A 39 11.31 -4.01 3.81
N GLY A 40 11.04 -5.26 4.18
CA GLY A 40 10.23 -5.60 5.35
C GLY A 40 8.78 -5.98 5.04
N VAL A 41 8.35 -5.91 3.79
CA VAL A 41 7.09 -6.53 3.35
C VAL A 41 7.25 -8.04 3.33
N LYS A 42 6.46 -8.74 4.15
CA LYS A 42 6.43 -10.21 4.19
C LYS A 42 5.38 -10.77 3.24
N ASN A 43 4.17 -10.25 3.34
CA ASN A 43 3.01 -10.71 2.58
C ASN A 43 2.12 -9.54 2.16
N ILE A 44 1.42 -9.71 1.05
CA ILE A 44 0.39 -8.77 0.57
C ILE A 44 -0.88 -9.56 0.26
N TYR A 45 -1.95 -9.22 0.96
CA TYR A 45 -3.27 -9.82 0.79
C TYR A 45 -4.19 -8.81 0.12
N GLN A 46 -4.81 -9.18 -1.00
CA GLN A 46 -5.84 -8.36 -1.62
C GLN A 46 -7.19 -8.70 -1.00
N ARG A 47 -7.78 -7.76 -0.25
CA ARG A 47 -9.09 -7.96 0.36
C ARG A 47 -10.21 -7.76 -0.66
N THR A 48 -10.17 -6.62 -1.35
CA THR A 48 -11.20 -6.23 -2.30
C THR A 48 -10.61 -5.44 -3.47
N PHE A 49 -11.29 -5.54 -4.61
CA PHE A 49 -11.05 -4.72 -5.79
C PHE A 49 -12.38 -4.52 -6.50
N ASP A 50 -12.77 -3.27 -6.73
CA ASP A 50 -14.06 -2.92 -7.37
C ASP A 50 -13.87 -1.98 -8.58
N GLY A 51 -12.69 -1.99 -9.21
CA GLY A 51 -12.38 -1.15 -10.38
C GLY A 51 -12.24 0.36 -10.09
N ARG A 52 -12.76 0.86 -8.96
CA ARG A 52 -12.56 2.25 -8.46
C ARG A 52 -11.61 2.33 -7.28
N GLN A 53 -11.56 1.24 -6.50
CA GLN A 53 -10.81 1.15 -5.26
C GLN A 53 -10.28 -0.27 -5.09
N ALA A 54 -9.10 -0.38 -4.51
CA ALA A 54 -8.52 -1.63 -4.03
C ALA A 54 -8.18 -1.50 -2.54
N VAL A 55 -8.47 -2.54 -1.77
CA VAL A 55 -8.04 -2.63 -0.37
C VAL A 55 -7.09 -3.81 -0.24
N LEU A 56 -5.90 -3.52 0.30
CA LEU A 56 -4.83 -4.47 0.53
C LEU A 56 -4.51 -4.51 2.02
N ASP A 57 -4.19 -5.68 2.55
CA ASP A 57 -3.52 -5.81 3.84
C ASP A 57 -2.08 -6.23 3.60
N ILE A 58 -1.14 -5.49 4.17
CA ILE A 58 0.29 -5.71 4.01
C ILE A 58 0.87 -6.11 5.35
N GLU A 59 1.44 -7.30 5.39
CA GLU A 59 2.19 -7.75 6.56
C GLU A 59 3.59 -7.13 6.49
N PHE A 60 3.85 -6.18 7.38
CA PHE A 60 5.07 -5.39 7.40
C PHE A 60 5.84 -5.61 8.70
N ALA A 61 7.06 -6.12 8.56
CA ALA A 61 8.00 -6.33 9.66
C ALA A 61 8.97 -5.16 9.86
N GLY A 62 8.88 -4.11 9.03
CA GLY A 62 9.78 -2.95 9.10
C GLY A 62 9.32 -1.84 10.06
N GLY A 63 8.28 -2.06 10.86
CA GLY A 63 7.80 -1.08 11.85
C GLY A 63 6.36 -0.62 11.61
N SER A 64 6.15 0.70 11.51
CA SER A 64 4.82 1.35 11.48
C SER A 64 4.32 1.67 10.06
N ALA A 65 3.03 1.99 9.95
CA ALA A 65 2.41 2.44 8.70
C ALA A 65 3.08 3.69 8.08
N GLN A 66 3.66 4.58 8.90
CA GLN A 66 4.43 5.73 8.42
C GLN A 66 5.70 5.30 7.70
N GLN A 67 6.48 4.38 8.26
CA GLN A 67 7.71 3.90 7.60
C GLN A 67 7.40 3.19 6.28
N PHE A 68 6.28 2.46 6.24
CA PHE A 68 5.78 1.87 5.01
C PHE A 68 5.39 2.95 3.97
N ALA A 69 4.68 4.00 4.37
CA ALA A 69 4.31 5.12 3.50
C ALA A 69 5.53 5.91 2.99
N ASP A 70 6.53 6.14 3.85
CA ASP A 70 7.82 6.75 3.48
C ASP A 70 8.60 5.91 2.46
N SER A 71 8.52 4.58 2.57
CA SER A 71 9.14 3.68 1.61
C SER A 71 8.40 3.71 0.27
N LEU A 72 7.07 3.70 0.31
CA LEU A 72 6.21 3.82 -0.86
C LEU A 72 6.43 5.12 -1.64
N SER A 73 6.55 6.25 -0.95
CA SER A 73 6.71 7.56 -1.59
C SER A 73 8.04 7.71 -2.33
N ARG A 74 9.03 6.87 -2.02
CA ARG A 74 10.34 6.82 -2.68
C ARG A 74 10.36 5.89 -3.90
N ILE A 75 9.33 5.06 -4.07
CA ILE A 75 9.24 4.14 -5.19
C ILE A 75 8.77 4.90 -6.42
N SER A 76 9.54 4.77 -7.50
CA SER A 76 9.08 5.18 -8.83
C SER A 76 8.36 4.02 -9.49
N PHE A 77 7.11 4.24 -9.86
CA PHE A 77 6.31 3.28 -10.60
C PHE A 77 6.37 3.61 -12.09
N ASN A 78 6.57 2.61 -12.93
CA ASN A 78 6.63 2.82 -14.37
C ASN A 78 5.22 2.83 -14.96
N GLY A 79 4.77 3.95 -15.54
CA GLY A 79 3.48 4.06 -16.22
C GLY A 79 2.29 4.50 -15.35
N PHE A 80 2.51 4.79 -14.07
CA PHE A 80 1.54 5.43 -13.18
C PHE A 80 2.24 6.15 -12.04
N SER A 81 1.56 7.12 -11.44
CA SER A 81 2.02 7.82 -10.24
C SER A 81 1.20 7.40 -9.04
N VAL A 82 1.85 7.26 -7.88
CA VAL A 82 1.19 6.98 -6.60
C VAL A 82 1.47 8.14 -5.66
N THR A 83 0.41 8.70 -5.09
CA THR A 83 0.48 9.78 -4.11
C THR A 83 -0.08 9.29 -2.79
N VAL A 84 0.68 9.44 -1.70
CA VAL A 84 0.16 9.18 -0.36
C VAL A 84 -0.80 10.31 0.01
N THR A 85 -2.09 10.00 0.19
CA THR A 85 -3.13 10.98 0.53
C THR A 85 -3.47 10.97 2.03
N GLY A 86 -3.09 9.94 2.76
CA GLY A 86 -3.28 9.88 4.21
C GLY A 86 -2.52 8.72 4.85
N VAL A 87 -2.12 8.91 6.11
CA VAL A 87 -1.46 7.89 6.92
C VAL A 87 -2.03 7.95 8.33
N THR A 88 -2.39 6.79 8.87
CA THR A 88 -2.79 6.61 10.27
C THR A 88 -1.83 5.65 10.97
N GLN A 89 -2.14 5.22 12.19
CA GLN A 89 -1.31 4.26 12.92
C GLN A 89 -1.20 2.90 12.22
N ASN A 90 -2.26 2.44 11.55
CA ASN A 90 -2.36 1.10 10.96
C ASN A 90 -2.88 1.10 9.52
N SER A 91 -3.08 2.28 8.91
CA SER A 91 -3.55 2.38 7.54
C SER A 91 -2.84 3.45 6.73
N VAL A 92 -2.78 3.22 5.41
CA VAL A 92 -2.24 4.16 4.43
C VAL A 92 -3.24 4.29 3.29
N SER A 93 -3.58 5.53 2.96
CA SER A 93 -4.42 5.88 1.84
C SER A 93 -3.55 6.40 0.70
N LEU A 94 -3.73 5.83 -0.48
CA LEU A 94 -2.98 6.14 -1.69
C LEU A 94 -3.95 6.51 -2.81
N GLU A 95 -3.57 7.52 -3.58
CA GLU A 95 -4.21 7.81 -4.86
C GLU A 95 -3.28 7.40 -6.00
N MET A 96 -3.83 6.65 -6.96
CA MET A 96 -3.14 6.28 -8.17
C MET A 96 -3.65 7.16 -9.32
N SER A 97 -2.72 7.76 -10.06
CA SER A 97 -3.04 8.52 -11.26
C SER A 97 -2.27 7.95 -12.45
N GLY A 98 -2.88 7.98 -13.63
CA GLY A 98 -2.14 7.70 -14.86
C GLY A 98 -1.09 8.78 -15.02
N GLN A 99 0.17 8.38 -15.22
CA GLN A 99 1.22 9.33 -15.54
C GLN A 99 0.82 10.00 -16.88
N PRO A 100 0.64 11.33 -16.96
CA PRO A 100 0.36 11.96 -18.24
C PRO A 100 1.52 11.62 -19.17
N ALA A 101 1.22 11.11 -20.36
CA ALA A 101 2.23 10.89 -21.38
C ALA A 101 2.95 12.22 -21.61
N SER A 102 4.22 12.31 -21.21
CA SER A 102 5.08 13.42 -21.57
C SER A 102 5.18 13.43 -23.09
N TYR A 103 4.48 14.36 -23.73
CA TYR A 103 4.51 14.60 -25.17
C TYR A 103 5.77 15.38 -25.54
#